data_AF-W1XWY0-F1
#
_entry.id   AF-W1XWY0-F1
#
_cell.length_a   1.000
_cell.length_b   1.000
_cell.length_c   1.000
_cell.angle_alpha   90.00
_cell.angle_beta   90.00
_cell.angle_gamma   90.00
#
_symmetry.space_group_name_H-M   'P 1'
#
loop_
_entity.id
_entity.type
_entity.pdbx_description
1 polymer ?
#
loop_
_entity_poly.entity_id
_entity_poly.type
_entity_poly.pdbx_seq_one_letter_code
_entity_poly.pdbx_strand_id
1 'polypeptide(L)' 'GRLIVIEMNPRVSRSSALASKATGFPIAKVAAKLAVGYTLDELMNDITGGGTPASFEPSIDYVVTKIP' A
#
# COMPACT_ATOMS: atom_id res chain seq x y z
N GLY A 1 -16.60 21.20 -2.68
CA GLY A 1 -15.34 20.43 -2.69
C GLY A 1 -14.13 21.33 -2.80
N ARG A 2 -13.88 22.19 -1.80
CA ARG A 2 -12.62 22.94 -1.72
C ARG A 2 -11.56 22.03 -1.08
N LEU A 3 -10.40 21.88 -1.72
CA LEU A 3 -9.31 21.02 -1.28
C LEU A 3 -8.18 21.87 -0.68
N ILE A 4 -7.65 21.48 0.48
CA ILE A 4 -6.48 22.09 1.12
C ILE A 4 -5.61 20.97 1.70
N VAL A 5 -4.30 20.99 1.40
CA VAL A 5 -3.32 20.04 1.94
C VAL A 5 -2.94 20.44 3.36
N ILE A 6 -2.95 19.50 4.30
CA ILE A 6 -2.60 19.73 5.72
C ILE A 6 -1.15 19.35 6.00
N GLU A 7 -0.77 18.10 5.71
CA GLU A 7 0.59 17.60 5.94
C GLU A 7 0.90 16.39 5.06
N MET A 8 2.17 15.96 5.09
CA MET A 8 2.61 14.66 4.59
C MET A 8 3.54 14.02 5.63
N ASN A 9 3.52 12.70 5.72
CA ASN A 9 4.40 11.95 6.60
C ASN A 9 5.34 11.10 5.73
N PRO A 10 6.65 11.40 5.64
CA PRO A 10 7.57 10.73 4.71
C PRO A 10 8.07 9.38 5.27
N ARG A 11 7.15 8.56 5.77
CA ARG A 11 7.42 7.25 6.37
C ARG A 11 6.17 6.38 6.40
N VAL A 12 6.35 5.12 6.76
CA VAL A 12 5.22 4.27 7.19
C VAL A 12 4.53 4.86 8.43
N SER A 13 3.22 4.63 8.54
CA SER A 13 2.35 5.20 9.57
C SER A 13 1.34 4.17 10.08
N ARG A 14 0.58 4.54 11.12
CA ARG A 14 -0.58 3.75 11.57
C ARG A 14 -1.60 3.57 10.44
N SER A 15 -1.78 4.59 9.60
CA SER A 15 -2.67 4.55 8.45
C SER A 15 -2.14 3.65 7.33
N SER A 16 -0.83 3.61 7.08
CA SER A 16 -0.27 2.68 6.09
C SER A 16 -0.39 1.23 6.55
N ALA A 17 -0.26 0.96 7.86
CA ALA A 17 -0.52 -0.37 8.41
C ALA A 17 -1.98 -0.78 8.25
N LEU A 18 -2.93 0.12 8.53
CA LEU A 18 -4.36 -0.10 8.29
C LEU A 18 -4.63 -0.36 6.80
N ALA A 19 -4.10 0.46 5.90
CA ALA A 19 -4.26 0.30 4.46
C ALA A 19 -3.70 -1.05 3.96
N SER A 20 -2.56 -1.49 4.51
CA SER A 20 -1.97 -2.79 4.15
C SER A 20 -2.86 -3.96 4.55
N LYS A 21 -3.58 -3.85 5.68
CA LYS A 21 -4.56 -4.85 6.10
C LYS A 21 -5.86 -4.77 5.31
N ALA A 22 -6.30 -3.55 5.00
CA ALA A 22 -7.53 -3.30 4.27
C ALA A 22 -7.46 -3.74 2.81
N THR A 23 -6.29 -3.65 2.17
CA THR A 23 -6.09 -4.00 0.75
C THR A 23 -5.36 -5.32 0.56
N GLY A 24 -4.71 -5.81 1.62
CA GLY A 24 -3.78 -6.92 1.54
C GLY A 24 -2.42 -6.57 0.92
N PHE A 25 -2.22 -5.35 0.42
CA PHE A 25 -0.95 -4.93 -0.18
C PHE A 25 0.10 -4.61 0.92
N PRO A 26 1.25 -5.29 0.99
CA PRO A 26 2.19 -5.14 2.09
C PRO A 26 3.11 -3.91 1.91
N ILE A 27 2.59 -2.71 2.19
CA ILE A 27 3.26 -1.42 1.94
C ILE A 27 4.68 -1.37 2.53
N ALA A 28 4.87 -1.78 3.78
CA ALA A 28 6.18 -1.73 4.42
C ALA A 28 7.20 -2.68 3.77
N LYS A 29 6.77 -3.87 3.33
CA LYS A 29 7.62 -4.86 2.65
C LYS A 29 8.04 -4.36 1.28
N VAL A 30 7.11 -3.79 0.52
CA VAL A 30 7.37 -3.20 -0.80
C VAL A 30 8.28 -1.98 -0.68
N ALA A 31 8.00 -1.08 0.27
CA ALA A 31 8.83 0.10 0.53
C ALA A 31 10.29 -0.25 0.91
N ALA A 32 10.50 -1.30 1.69
CA ALA A 32 11.85 -1.76 2.04
C ALA A 32 12.64 -2.24 0.81
N LYS A 33 11.98 -2.91 -0.14
CA LYS A 33 12.63 -3.36 -1.39
C LYS A 33 12.90 -2.19 -2.34
N LEU A 34 11.96 -1.25 -2.45
CA LEU A 34 12.16 -0.01 -3.20
C LEU A 34 13.38 0.77 -2.67
N ALA A 35 13.59 0.79 -1.35
CA ALA A 35 14.73 1.49 -0.73
C ALA A 35 16.11 0.92 -1.13
N VAL A 36 16.17 -0.32 -1.62
CA VAL A 36 17.42 -0.95 -2.10
C VAL A 36 17.49 -1.04 -3.63
N GLY A 37 16.67 -0.26 -4.34
CA GLY A 37 16.79 -0.04 -5.78
C GLY A 37 15.85 -0.85 -6.67
N TYR A 38 14.93 -1.64 -6.10
CA TYR A 38 13.89 -2.31 -6.89
C TYR A 38 12.88 -1.29 -7.43
N THR A 39 12.26 -1.61 -8.57
CA THR A 39 11.09 -0.90 -9.09
C THR A 39 9.79 -1.65 -8.77
N LEU A 40 8.62 -1.00 -8.88
CA LEU A 40 7.33 -1.65 -8.59
C LEU A 40 7.01 -2.81 -9.55
N ASP A 41 7.44 -2.72 -10.81
CA ASP A 41 7.23 -3.75 -11.83
C ASP A 41 8.05 -5.02 -11.58
N GLU A 42 9.18 -4.90 -10.88
CA GLU A 42 10.06 -6.03 -10.52
C GLU A 42 9.53 -6.82 -9.31
N LEU A 43 8.61 -6.23 -8.55
CA LEU A 43 8.07 -6.83 -7.34
C LEU A 43 6.78 -7.56 -7.65
N MET A 44 6.67 -8.80 -7.17
CA MET A 44 5.46 -9.60 -7.36
C MET A 44 4.49 -9.42 -6.20
N ASN A 45 3.19 -9.38 -6.52
CA ASN A 45 2.12 -9.27 -5.52
C ASN A 45 1.93 -10.62 -4.80
N ASP A 46 2.17 -10.60 -3.48
CA ASP A 46 2.11 -11.79 -2.62
C ASP A 46 0.70 -12.44 -2.63
N ILE A 47 -0.37 -11.66 -2.69
CA ILE A 47 -1.75 -12.18 -2.54
C ILE A 47 -2.24 -12.88 -3.79
N THR A 48 -1.89 -12.39 -4.97
CA THR A 48 -2.22 -13.04 -6.23
C THR A 48 -1.29 -14.20 -6.57
N GLY A 49 -0.49 -14.68 -5.59
CA GLY A 49 0.49 -15.75 -5.81
C GLY A 49 1.57 -15.39 -6.82
N GLY A 50 1.90 -14.10 -6.97
CA GLY A 50 2.83 -13.59 -7.98
C GLY A 50 2.29 -13.54 -9.40
N GLY A 51 0.97 -13.73 -9.62
CA GLY A 51 0.36 -13.59 -10.94
C GLY A 51 0.26 -12.14 -11.46
N THR A 52 0.49 -11.15 -10.59
CA THR A 52 0.50 -9.72 -10.95
C THR A 52 1.70 -9.01 -10.30
N PRO A 53 2.27 -7.97 -10.94
CA PRO A 53 3.31 -7.15 -10.34
C PRO A 53 2.74 -6.27 -9.20
N ALA A 54 3.60 -5.61 -8.45
CA ALA A 54 3.24 -4.66 -7.40
C ALA A 54 2.87 -3.27 -7.95
N SER A 55 3.06 -3.04 -9.25
CA SER A 55 2.67 -1.84 -10.00
C SER A 55 1.19 -1.83 -10.37
N PHE A 56 0.32 -1.90 -9.36
CA PHE A 56 -1.13 -1.82 -9.54
C PHE A 56 -1.78 -1.07 -8.37
N GLU A 57 -3.02 -0.61 -8.59
CA GLU A 57 -3.87 -0.08 -7.53
C GLU A 57 -4.85 -1.16 -7.06
N PRO A 58 -4.86 -1.54 -5.76
CA PRO A 58 -5.82 -2.51 -5.25
C PRO A 58 -7.26 -2.01 -5.37
N SER A 59 -8.14 -2.86 -5.90
CA SER A 59 -9.59 -2.66 -5.86
C SER A 59 -10.21 -3.59 -4.82
N ILE A 60 -11.04 -3.05 -3.94
CA ILE A 60 -11.73 -3.81 -2.89
C ILE A 60 -13.23 -3.87 -3.19
N ASP A 61 -13.84 -5.02 -2.92
CA ASP A 61 -15.27 -5.31 -3.07
C ASP A 61 -16.00 -5.35 -1.70
N TYR A 62 -15.36 -4.80 -0.66
CA TYR A 62 -15.87 -4.73 0.71
C TYR A 62 -15.54 -3.37 1.35
N VAL A 63 -16.15 -3.12 2.51
CA VAL A 63 -15.91 -1.92 3.32
C VAL A 63 -15.09 -2.29 4.56
N VAL A 64 -14.05 -1.49 4.85
CA VAL A 64 -13.22 -1.64 6.04
C VAL A 64 -13.51 -0.52 7.03
N THR A 65 -13.81 -0.89 8.27
CA THR A 65 -14.08 0.06 9.36
C THR A 65 -12.98 -0.03 10.40
N LYS A 66 -12.41 1.11 10.79
CA LYS A 66 -11.50 1.24 11.93
C LYS A 66 -12.18 2.04 13.04
N ILE A 67 -12.37 1.41 14.19
CA ILE A 67 -12.76 2.08 15.43
C ILE A 67 -11.49 2.26 16.27
N PRO A 68 -11.19 3.45 16.80
CA PRO A 68 -10.02 3.69 17.64
C PRO A 68 -9.89 2.76 18.85
#